data_AF-G0QND8-F1
#
_entry.id   AF-G0QND8-F1
#
_cell.length_a   1.000
_cell.length_b   1.000
_cell.length_c   1.000
_cell.angle_alpha   90.00
_cell.angle_beta   90.00
_cell.angle_gamma   90.00
#
_symmetry.space_group_name_H-M   'P 1'
#
loop_
_entity.id
_entity.type
_entity.pdbx_description
1 polymer ?
#
loop_
_entity_poly.entity_id
_entity_poly.type
_entity_poly.pdbx_seq_one_letter_code
_entity_poly.pdbx_strand_id
1 'polypeptide(L)'
;MYAIKKIADQKFLILVLSTKKYRSIFRVNMFAKFLQLYDQQQNYNLEQLNKYIDVLDFILNVSNAGTHYTAFENEQRLLVPYIKAIHYVSQFGDSRMKADESQELKKDFEQMKFLDNNKVLVIDFDSFMYRLLITYSILVNRAKQYVINAFNACDLDGNRKCNFQEWSLLNRHIEPEKFDDFQLFQIFEDNADIFDEGEKNFSFDKFAIVSLEYELFTDEAQDKYLGIQNQLQVRIIFEKILANWTTNKMEEIRDRINAISNFEEKDDWINILEVLNEKFNQNSGVTNVQSLKPLVIAYNILDKETMMLYQDFMDNQLKE
;
A
#
# COMPACT_ATOMS: atom_id res chain seq x y z
N MET A 1 -17.20 19.69 -34.51
CA MET A 1 -16.89 18.66 -33.50
C MET A 1 -17.03 17.21 -34.01
N TYR A 2 -18.04 16.86 -34.83
CA TYR A 2 -18.22 15.48 -35.36
C TYR A 2 -17.05 14.92 -36.18
N ALA A 3 -16.34 15.75 -36.95
CA ALA A 3 -15.20 15.32 -37.75
C ALA A 3 -13.99 14.87 -36.89
N ILE A 4 -13.73 15.57 -35.78
CA ILE A 4 -12.62 15.23 -34.87
C ILE A 4 -12.89 13.90 -34.18
N LYS A 5 -14.13 13.69 -33.71
CA LYS A 5 -14.54 12.40 -33.13
C LYS A 5 -14.35 11.24 -34.11
N LYS A 6 -14.81 11.40 -35.37
CA LYS A 6 -14.66 10.38 -36.41
C LYS A 6 -13.19 10.05 -36.71
N ILE A 7 -12.32 11.06 -36.74
CA ILE A 7 -10.87 10.87 -36.93
C ILE A 7 -10.26 10.15 -35.72
N ALA A 8 -10.65 10.52 -34.49
CA ALA A 8 -10.18 9.88 -33.28
C ALA A 8 -10.60 8.40 -33.23
N ASP A 9 -11.86 8.10 -33.53
CA ASP A 9 -12.39 6.73 -33.58
C ASP A 9 -11.64 5.88 -34.62
N GLN A 10 -11.37 6.45 -35.80
CA GLN A 10 -10.62 5.76 -36.85
C GLN A 10 -9.17 5.50 -36.42
N LYS A 11 -8.48 6.48 -35.82
CA LYS A 11 -7.12 6.31 -35.31
C LYS A 11 -7.06 5.29 -34.17
N PHE A 12 -8.03 5.30 -33.27
CA PHE A 12 -8.15 4.33 -32.19
C PHE A 12 -8.37 2.92 -32.73
N LEU A 13 -9.25 2.75 -33.72
CA LEU A 13 -9.46 1.46 -34.37
C LEU A 13 -8.18 0.95 -35.04
N ILE A 14 -7.45 1.83 -35.75
CA ILE A 14 -6.15 1.49 -36.36
C ILE A 14 -5.15 1.05 -35.30
N LEU A 15 -5.09 1.75 -34.15
CA LEU A 15 -4.25 1.37 -33.01
C LEU A 15 -4.60 -0.04 -32.54
N VAL A 16 -5.87 -0.30 -32.22
CA VAL A 16 -6.34 -1.63 -31.75
C VAL A 16 -6.01 -2.73 -32.74
N LEU A 17 -6.26 -2.51 -34.04
CA LEU A 17 -5.95 -3.48 -35.10
C LEU A 17 -4.45 -3.72 -35.25
N SER A 18 -3.63 -2.66 -35.16
CA SER A 18 -2.17 -2.77 -35.22
C SER A 18 -1.63 -3.57 -34.04
N THR A 19 -2.11 -3.26 -32.83
CA THR A 19 -1.74 -3.98 -31.61
C THR A 19 -2.12 -5.46 -31.67
N LYS A 20 -3.29 -5.79 -32.22
CA LYS A 20 -3.69 -7.19 -32.46
C LYS A 20 -2.80 -7.88 -33.50
N LYS A 21 -2.49 -7.22 -34.61
CA LYS A 21 -1.63 -7.74 -35.68
C LYS A 21 -0.21 -8.05 -35.19
N TYR A 22 0.35 -7.16 -34.36
CA TYR A 22 1.72 -7.25 -33.87
C TYR A 22 1.82 -7.82 -32.44
N ARG A 23 0.78 -8.49 -31.95
CA ARG A 23 0.72 -9.06 -30.58
C ARG A 23 1.86 -10.03 -30.26
N SER A 24 2.44 -10.70 -31.26
CA SER A 24 3.59 -11.59 -31.06
C SER A 24 4.87 -10.83 -30.66
N ILE A 25 4.95 -9.53 -30.92
CA ILE A 25 6.05 -8.68 -30.45
C ILE A 25 5.80 -8.37 -28.98
N PHE A 26 6.73 -8.82 -28.13
CA PHE A 26 6.57 -8.77 -26.68
C PHE A 26 6.30 -7.35 -26.14
N ARG A 27 7.08 -6.36 -26.59
CA ARG A 27 6.89 -4.95 -26.25
C ARG A 27 5.52 -4.41 -26.64
N VAL A 28 5.03 -4.78 -27.83
CA VAL A 28 3.69 -4.37 -28.29
C VAL A 28 2.62 -4.99 -27.40
N ASN A 29 2.78 -6.25 -27.00
CA ASN A 29 1.88 -6.91 -26.06
C ASN A 29 1.91 -6.26 -24.66
N MET A 30 3.09 -5.90 -24.14
CA MET A 30 3.22 -5.15 -22.87
C MET A 30 2.51 -3.80 -22.95
N PHE A 31 2.79 -3.01 -23.98
CA PHE A 31 2.16 -1.72 -24.23
C PHE A 31 0.63 -1.82 -24.31
N ALA A 32 0.13 -2.82 -25.02
CA ALA A 32 -1.30 -3.09 -25.14
C ALA A 32 -1.99 -3.37 -23.81
N LYS A 33 -1.32 -4.10 -22.91
CA LYS A 33 -1.81 -4.40 -21.56
C LYS A 33 -1.90 -3.15 -20.69
N PHE A 34 -0.93 -2.24 -20.80
CA PHE A 34 -0.97 -0.95 -20.08
C PHE A 34 -2.09 -0.04 -20.61
N LEU A 35 -2.37 -0.08 -21.92
CA LEU A 35 -3.48 0.65 -22.53
C LEU A 35 -4.86 0.01 -22.32
N GLN A 36 -4.92 -1.09 -21.56
CA GLN A 36 -6.15 -1.83 -21.30
C GLN A 36 -6.88 -2.33 -22.57
N LEU A 37 -6.12 -2.70 -23.61
CA LEU A 37 -6.69 -3.11 -24.90
C LEU A 37 -7.09 -4.60 -24.96
N TYR A 38 -6.86 -5.36 -23.89
CA TYR A 38 -7.28 -6.76 -23.75
C TYR A 38 -8.37 -6.91 -22.67
N ASP A 39 -8.75 -8.15 -22.38
CA ASP A 39 -9.66 -8.46 -21.26
C ASP A 39 -9.04 -8.01 -19.93
N GLN A 40 -9.88 -7.61 -18.97
CA GLN A 40 -9.43 -7.04 -17.69
C GLN A 40 -8.40 -7.90 -16.96
N GLN A 41 -8.51 -9.23 -17.03
CA GLN A 41 -7.59 -10.17 -16.37
C GLN A 41 -6.19 -10.23 -17.00
N GLN A 42 -6.04 -9.73 -18.24
CA GLN A 42 -4.76 -9.73 -18.96
C GLN A 42 -4.05 -8.37 -18.90
N ASN A 43 -4.78 -7.31 -18.56
CA ASN A 43 -4.27 -5.95 -18.53
C ASN A 43 -3.46 -5.68 -17.27
N TYR A 44 -2.53 -4.73 -17.40
CA TYR A 44 -1.84 -4.18 -16.25
C TYR A 44 -2.63 -3.00 -15.70
N ASN A 45 -2.59 -2.83 -14.38
CA ASN A 45 -3.17 -1.66 -13.73
C ASN A 45 -2.18 -0.47 -13.75
N LEU A 46 -2.63 0.68 -13.27
CA LEU A 46 -1.83 1.90 -13.23
C LEU A 46 -0.58 1.73 -12.37
N GLU A 47 -0.67 1.00 -11.27
CA GLU A 47 0.46 0.74 -10.35
C GLU A 47 1.58 -0.05 -11.02
N GLN A 48 1.23 -1.04 -11.83
CA GLN A 48 2.20 -1.81 -12.60
C GLN A 48 2.84 -0.96 -13.71
N LEU A 49 2.10 0.00 -14.29
CA LEU A 49 2.65 0.97 -15.23
C LEU A 49 3.65 1.91 -14.54
N ASN A 50 3.26 2.49 -13.40
CA ASN A 50 4.13 3.35 -12.61
C ASN A 50 5.40 2.59 -12.22
N LYS A 51 5.26 1.35 -11.72
CA LYS A 51 6.42 0.51 -11.39
C LYS A 51 7.32 0.24 -12.59
N TYR A 52 6.75 0.03 -13.78
CA TYR A 52 7.53 -0.12 -15.01
C TYR A 52 8.33 1.13 -15.34
N ILE A 53 7.73 2.30 -15.20
CA ILE A 53 8.38 3.60 -15.45
C ILE A 53 9.48 3.85 -14.41
N ASP A 54 9.21 3.61 -13.13
CA ASP A 54 10.17 3.80 -12.04
C ASP A 54 11.42 2.93 -12.23
N VAL A 55 11.23 1.67 -12.61
CA VAL A 55 12.36 0.76 -12.87
C VAL A 55 13.13 1.17 -14.11
N LEU A 56 12.44 1.64 -15.16
CA LEU A 56 13.08 2.15 -16.36
C LEU A 56 13.94 3.38 -16.02
N ASP A 57 13.40 4.34 -15.28
CA ASP A 57 14.11 5.53 -14.82
C ASP A 57 15.31 5.15 -13.95
N PHE A 58 15.12 4.22 -13.00
CA PHE A 58 16.22 3.73 -12.18
C PHE A 58 17.35 3.16 -13.03
N ILE A 59 17.04 2.30 -14.01
CA ILE A 59 18.07 1.67 -14.84
C ILE A 59 18.79 2.68 -15.72
N LEU A 60 18.06 3.62 -16.31
CA LEU A 60 18.62 4.57 -17.27
C LEU A 60 19.36 5.72 -16.58
N ASN A 61 18.80 6.27 -15.50
CA ASN A 61 19.18 7.58 -14.95
C ASN A 61 19.77 7.50 -13.53
N VAL A 62 19.36 6.54 -12.70
CA VAL A 62 19.79 6.48 -11.29
C VAL A 62 20.97 5.51 -11.08
N SER A 63 20.93 4.34 -11.73
CA SER A 63 21.89 3.27 -11.50
C SER A 63 23.22 3.53 -12.19
N ASN A 64 24.26 3.73 -11.37
CA ASN A 64 25.65 3.81 -11.80
C ASN A 64 26.33 2.43 -11.92
N ALA A 65 25.60 1.34 -11.72
CA ALA A 65 26.14 0.00 -11.82
C ALA A 65 26.45 -0.36 -13.29
N GLY A 66 27.69 -0.78 -13.58
CA GLY A 66 28.10 -1.17 -14.93
C GLY A 66 28.19 -0.01 -15.93
N THR A 67 28.43 -0.34 -17.21
CA THR A 67 28.53 0.64 -18.29
C THR A 67 27.15 1.06 -18.78
N HIS A 68 27.00 2.32 -19.21
CA HIS A 68 25.77 2.76 -19.85
C HIS A 68 25.62 2.11 -21.23
N TYR A 69 24.50 1.42 -21.43
CA TYR A 69 24.15 0.84 -22.71
C TYR A 69 23.42 1.91 -23.53
N THR A 70 23.98 2.29 -24.69
CA THR A 70 23.31 3.25 -25.57
C THR A 70 22.31 2.48 -26.42
N ALA A 71 21.02 2.66 -26.17
CA ALA A 71 19.97 2.04 -26.98
C ALA A 71 19.96 2.69 -28.38
N PHE A 72 19.87 1.88 -29.43
CA PHE A 72 19.65 2.40 -30.78
C PHE A 72 18.16 2.48 -31.07
N GLU A 73 17.68 3.58 -31.65
CA GLU A 73 16.24 3.81 -31.95
C GLU A 73 15.61 2.72 -32.85
N ASN A 74 16.43 1.98 -33.61
CA ASN A 74 15.98 0.91 -34.50
C ASN A 74 15.93 -0.48 -33.84
N GLU A 75 16.29 -0.61 -32.57
CA GLU A 75 16.30 -1.90 -31.89
C GLU A 75 14.91 -2.34 -31.44
N GLN A 76 14.53 -3.56 -31.80
CA GLN A 76 13.26 -4.18 -31.39
C GLN A 76 13.20 -4.53 -29.90
N ARG A 77 14.35 -4.50 -29.20
CA ARG A 77 14.52 -4.85 -27.79
C ARG A 77 15.30 -3.76 -27.10
N LEU A 78 14.96 -3.48 -25.85
CA LEU A 78 15.74 -2.59 -24.99
C LEU A 78 16.63 -3.50 -24.17
N LEU A 79 17.93 -3.48 -24.47
CA LEU A 79 18.90 -4.26 -23.74
C LEU A 79 19.45 -3.42 -22.59
N VAL A 80 19.52 -4.03 -21.42
CA VAL A 80 20.08 -3.39 -20.22
C VAL A 80 21.19 -4.25 -19.65
N PRO A 81 22.26 -3.65 -19.11
CA PRO A 81 23.32 -4.41 -18.46
C PRO A 81 22.76 -5.26 -17.33
N TYR A 82 23.11 -6.55 -17.32
CA TYR A 82 22.60 -7.51 -16.33
C TYR A 82 22.88 -7.04 -14.89
N ILE A 83 24.03 -6.42 -14.65
CA ILE A 83 24.42 -5.89 -13.33
C ILE A 83 23.47 -4.81 -12.82
N LYS A 84 22.88 -3.98 -13.70
CA LYS A 84 21.90 -2.96 -13.31
C LYS A 84 20.59 -3.61 -12.88
N ALA A 85 20.14 -4.62 -13.62
CA ALA A 85 18.93 -5.36 -13.30
C ALA A 85 19.06 -6.06 -11.93
N ILE A 86 20.19 -6.73 -11.67
CA ILE A 86 20.41 -7.37 -10.36
C ILE A 86 20.58 -6.38 -9.23
N HIS A 87 21.22 -5.23 -9.47
CA HIS A 87 21.29 -4.16 -8.47
C HIS A 87 19.90 -3.70 -8.05
N TYR A 88 19.00 -3.45 -9.01
CA TYR A 88 17.62 -3.11 -8.71
C TYR A 88 16.91 -4.22 -7.92
N VAL A 89 17.09 -5.49 -8.32
CA VAL A 89 16.42 -6.62 -7.68
C VAL A 89 16.84 -6.81 -6.23
N SER A 90 18.13 -6.59 -5.91
CA SER A 90 18.59 -6.58 -4.52
C SER A 90 17.89 -5.48 -3.72
N GLN A 91 17.86 -4.25 -4.22
CA GLN A 91 17.17 -3.14 -3.54
C GLN A 91 15.65 -3.36 -3.41
N PHE A 92 15.03 -3.96 -4.43
CA PHE A 92 13.61 -4.25 -4.42
C PHE A 92 13.26 -5.37 -3.42
N GLY A 93 14.12 -6.38 -3.32
CA GLY A 93 13.86 -7.62 -2.57
C GLY A 93 14.28 -7.60 -1.10
N ASP A 94 15.25 -6.76 -0.71
CA ASP A 94 15.91 -6.83 0.61
C ASP A 94 14.97 -6.76 1.83
N SER A 95 13.77 -6.21 1.67
CA SER A 95 12.78 -6.14 2.76
C SER A 95 11.37 -6.63 2.42
N ARG A 96 11.09 -6.82 1.14
CA ARG A 96 9.74 -7.15 0.65
C ARG A 96 9.54 -8.63 0.39
N MET A 97 10.63 -9.37 0.20
CA MET A 97 10.63 -10.78 -0.19
C MET A 97 11.16 -11.68 0.90
N LYS A 98 10.64 -12.90 0.94
CA LYS A 98 11.31 -13.98 1.68
C LYS A 98 12.60 -14.38 0.96
N ALA A 99 13.53 -14.97 1.70
CA ALA A 99 14.85 -15.31 1.17
C ALA A 99 14.77 -16.30 -0.01
N ASP A 100 13.86 -17.27 0.06
CA ASP A 100 13.57 -18.23 -1.01
C ASP A 100 12.98 -17.55 -2.25
N GLU A 101 12.02 -16.64 -2.08
CA GLU A 101 11.42 -15.86 -3.18
C GLU A 101 12.47 -14.99 -3.89
N SER A 102 13.34 -14.34 -3.12
CA SER A 102 14.45 -13.53 -3.65
C SER A 102 15.46 -14.40 -4.42
N GLN A 103 15.77 -15.60 -3.92
CA GLN A 103 16.64 -16.55 -4.60
C GLN A 103 16.05 -17.08 -5.90
N GLU A 104 14.75 -17.42 -5.90
CA GLU A 104 14.05 -17.89 -7.10
C GLU A 104 14.04 -16.79 -8.17
N LEU A 105 13.72 -15.55 -7.80
CA LEU A 105 13.70 -14.42 -8.71
C LEU A 105 15.10 -14.15 -9.31
N LYS A 106 16.15 -14.19 -8.47
CA LYS A 106 17.54 -14.06 -8.95
C LYS A 106 17.91 -15.18 -9.93
N LYS A 107 17.48 -16.42 -9.66
CA LYS A 107 17.71 -17.57 -10.55
C LYS A 107 17.00 -17.43 -11.89
N ASP A 108 15.80 -16.86 -11.92
CA ASP A 108 15.10 -16.58 -13.18
C ASP A 108 15.87 -15.55 -14.02
N PHE A 109 16.34 -14.47 -13.38
CA PHE A 109 17.12 -13.45 -14.09
C PHE A 109 18.49 -13.95 -14.56
N GLU A 110 19.11 -14.85 -13.80
CA GLU A 110 20.31 -15.57 -14.23
C GLU A 110 20.10 -16.36 -15.53
N GLN A 111 18.91 -16.93 -15.75
CA GLN A 111 18.57 -17.66 -16.98
C GLN A 111 18.23 -16.75 -18.16
N MET A 112 17.87 -15.49 -17.89
CA MET A 112 17.51 -14.51 -18.93
C MET A 112 18.71 -13.75 -19.50
N LYS A 113 19.89 -13.83 -18.84
CA LYS A 113 21.08 -13.09 -19.28
C LYS A 113 21.75 -13.75 -20.49
N PHE A 114 22.28 -12.93 -21.39
CA PHE A 114 23.06 -13.39 -22.54
C PHE A 114 24.16 -12.38 -22.89
N LEU A 115 25.11 -12.79 -23.74
CA LEU A 115 26.15 -11.90 -24.23
C LEU A 115 25.64 -11.12 -25.46
N ASP A 116 25.76 -9.80 -25.43
CA ASP A 116 25.51 -8.95 -26.59
C ASP A 116 26.66 -9.02 -27.60
N ASN A 117 26.54 -8.27 -28.69
CA ASN A 117 27.58 -8.20 -29.74
C ASN A 117 28.93 -7.67 -29.22
N ASN A 118 28.93 -6.91 -28.13
CA ASN A 118 30.12 -6.38 -27.47
C ASN A 118 30.65 -7.31 -26.36
N LYS A 119 30.11 -8.53 -26.24
CA LYS A 119 30.43 -9.51 -25.20
C LYS A 119 30.12 -9.00 -23.78
N VAL A 120 29.14 -8.11 -23.64
CA VAL A 120 28.62 -7.64 -22.36
C VAL A 120 27.41 -8.49 -21.98
N LEU A 121 27.31 -8.86 -20.70
CA LEU A 121 26.14 -9.55 -20.18
C LEU A 121 24.96 -8.59 -20.09
N VAL A 122 23.90 -8.87 -20.85
CA VAL A 122 22.69 -8.06 -20.96
C VAL A 122 21.45 -8.92 -20.74
N ILE A 123 20.34 -8.25 -20.47
CA ILE A 123 18.99 -8.82 -20.42
C ILE A 123 18.03 -7.95 -21.23
N ASP A 124 17.00 -8.56 -21.81
CA ASP A 124 15.89 -7.81 -22.42
C ASP A 124 15.05 -7.17 -21.30
N PHE A 125 15.00 -5.84 -21.27
CA PHE A 125 14.30 -5.07 -20.25
C PHE A 125 12.83 -5.43 -20.16
N ASP A 126 12.13 -5.64 -21.28
CA ASP A 126 10.70 -5.94 -21.23
C ASP A 126 10.48 -7.33 -20.62
N SER A 127 11.34 -8.30 -20.94
CA SER A 127 11.27 -9.65 -20.36
C SER A 127 11.57 -9.64 -18.87
N PHE A 128 12.60 -8.88 -18.46
CA PHE A 128 12.92 -8.61 -17.06
C PHE A 128 11.71 -7.99 -16.32
N MET A 129 11.15 -6.93 -16.88
CA MET A 129 10.02 -6.22 -16.30
C MET A 129 8.78 -7.09 -16.19
N TYR A 130 8.50 -7.91 -17.19
CA TYR A 130 7.37 -8.85 -17.12
C TYR A 130 7.46 -9.77 -15.91
N ARG A 131 8.64 -10.36 -15.64
CA ARG A 131 8.82 -11.22 -14.47
C ARG A 131 8.75 -10.42 -13.18
N LEU A 132 9.37 -9.23 -13.14
CA LEU A 132 9.32 -8.34 -11.99
C LEU A 132 7.88 -7.94 -11.63
N LEU A 133 7.05 -7.57 -12.62
CA LEU A 133 5.66 -7.17 -12.39
C LEU A 133 4.79 -8.32 -11.89
N ILE A 134 5.05 -9.56 -12.33
CA ILE A 134 4.39 -10.75 -11.76
C ILE A 134 4.73 -10.88 -10.28
N THR A 135 6.02 -10.80 -9.95
CA THR A 135 6.46 -10.88 -8.55
C THR A 135 5.87 -9.74 -7.72
N TYR A 136 5.89 -8.51 -8.24
CA TYR A 136 5.29 -7.34 -7.58
C TYR A 136 3.81 -7.56 -7.27
N SER A 137 3.01 -8.07 -8.22
CA SER A 137 1.60 -8.38 -7.97
C SER A 137 1.39 -9.43 -6.87
N ILE A 138 2.26 -10.45 -6.80
CA ILE A 138 2.21 -11.45 -5.72
C ILE A 138 2.49 -10.78 -4.37
N LEU A 139 3.51 -9.93 -4.32
CA LEU A 139 3.87 -9.20 -3.09
C LEU A 139 2.76 -8.26 -2.63
N VAL A 140 2.14 -7.51 -3.53
CA VAL A 140 1.01 -6.62 -3.22
C VAL A 140 -0.18 -7.44 -2.70
N ASN A 141 -0.50 -8.57 -3.34
CA ASN A 141 -1.59 -9.43 -2.87
C ASN A 141 -1.30 -10.03 -1.49
N ARG A 142 -0.04 -10.36 -1.19
CA ARG A 142 0.37 -10.76 0.16
C ARG A 142 0.24 -9.59 1.14
N ALA A 143 0.65 -8.39 0.74
CA ALA A 143 0.52 -7.18 1.56
C ALA A 143 -0.91 -6.93 1.99
N LYS A 144 -1.85 -7.03 1.05
CA LYS A 144 -3.29 -6.95 1.34
C LYS A 144 -3.72 -7.91 2.46
N GLN A 145 -3.12 -9.10 2.58
CA GLN A 145 -3.53 -10.06 3.62
C GLN A 145 -3.14 -9.62 5.04
N TYR A 146 -1.96 -9.04 5.24
CA TYR A 146 -1.50 -8.64 6.58
C TYR A 146 -1.98 -7.23 6.96
N VAL A 147 -2.07 -6.30 6.00
CA VAL A 147 -2.45 -4.90 6.26
C VAL A 147 -3.95 -4.70 6.45
N ILE A 148 -4.80 -5.66 6.05
CA ILE A 148 -6.26 -5.53 6.13
C ILE A 148 -6.74 -5.23 7.54
N ASN A 149 -6.04 -5.74 8.57
CA ASN A 149 -6.41 -5.50 9.95
C ASN A 149 -6.16 -4.04 10.36
N ALA A 150 -5.04 -3.46 9.94
CA ALA A 150 -4.72 -2.05 10.18
C ALA A 150 -5.68 -1.13 9.40
N PHE A 151 -5.93 -1.42 8.12
CA PHE A 151 -6.87 -0.65 7.31
C PHE A 151 -8.29 -0.67 7.88
N ASN A 152 -8.80 -1.85 8.25
CA ASN A 152 -10.13 -1.96 8.85
C ASN A 152 -10.21 -1.35 10.26
N ALA A 153 -9.07 -1.12 10.92
CA ALA A 153 -9.02 -0.46 12.23
C ALA A 153 -9.13 1.07 12.12
N CYS A 154 -8.72 1.66 10.99
CA CYS A 154 -8.93 3.07 10.72
C CYS A 154 -10.25 3.35 9.99
N ASP A 155 -10.71 2.45 9.11
CA ASP A 155 -12.02 2.48 8.43
C ASP A 155 -13.17 2.11 9.39
N LEU A 156 -13.30 2.86 10.48
CA LEU A 156 -14.32 2.58 11.49
C LEU A 156 -15.71 2.91 10.96
N ASP A 157 -15.88 4.03 10.28
CA ASP A 157 -17.15 4.43 9.67
C ASP A 157 -17.56 3.58 8.44
N GLY A 158 -16.64 2.74 7.93
CA GLY A 158 -16.91 1.82 6.81
C GLY A 158 -16.98 2.53 5.46
N ASN A 159 -16.42 3.74 5.35
CA ASN A 159 -16.32 4.50 4.11
C ASN A 159 -15.33 3.88 3.10
N ARG A 160 -14.55 2.87 3.52
CA ARG A 160 -13.55 2.12 2.74
C ARG A 160 -12.39 2.97 2.24
N LYS A 161 -12.08 4.02 2.99
CA LYS A 161 -11.02 4.98 2.72
C LYS A 161 -10.18 5.13 4.00
N CYS A 162 -8.96 5.59 3.80
CA CYS A 162 -8.09 6.02 4.90
C CYS A 162 -7.61 7.43 4.60
N ASN A 163 -8.05 8.40 5.40
CA ASN A 163 -7.62 9.79 5.29
C ASN A 163 -6.24 10.00 5.95
N PHE A 164 -5.69 11.22 5.86
CA PHE A 164 -4.37 11.50 6.42
C PHE A 164 -4.31 11.39 7.95
N GLN A 165 -5.35 11.84 8.66
CA GLN A 165 -5.40 11.77 10.12
C GLN A 165 -5.38 10.31 10.60
N GLU A 166 -6.19 9.47 9.99
CA GLU A 166 -6.24 8.01 10.20
C GLU A 166 -4.89 7.34 9.90
N TRP A 167 -4.28 7.70 8.77
CA TRP A 167 -2.95 7.23 8.38
C TRP A 167 -1.88 7.61 9.40
N SER A 168 -1.86 8.88 9.83
CA SER A 168 -0.91 9.39 10.81
C SER A 168 -1.10 8.71 12.18
N LEU A 169 -2.35 8.53 12.63
CA LEU A 169 -2.67 7.82 13.88
C LEU A 169 -2.19 6.37 13.87
N LEU A 170 -2.45 5.62 12.79
CA LEU A 170 -1.98 4.24 12.68
C LEU A 170 -0.45 4.17 12.79
N ASN A 171 0.27 5.02 12.04
CA ASN A 171 1.73 5.03 12.07
C ASN A 171 2.28 5.41 13.45
N ARG A 172 1.71 6.46 14.08
CA ARG A 172 2.14 6.92 15.41
C ARG A 172 2.06 5.81 16.46
N HIS A 173 1.02 4.98 16.39
CA HIS A 173 0.74 3.95 17.39
C HIS A 173 1.39 2.60 17.07
N ILE A 174 1.27 2.13 15.84
CA ILE A 174 1.74 0.78 15.44
C ILE A 174 3.22 0.81 15.04
N GLU A 175 3.67 1.89 14.41
CA GLU A 175 5.02 2.07 13.86
C GLU A 175 5.77 3.26 14.50
N PRO A 176 5.80 3.40 15.85
CA PRO A 176 6.34 4.59 16.50
C PRO A 176 7.82 4.83 16.20
N GLU A 177 8.57 3.78 15.89
CA GLU A 177 9.99 3.86 15.53
C GLU A 177 10.23 4.44 14.12
N LYS A 178 9.20 4.44 13.26
CA LYS A 178 9.22 4.95 11.89
C LYS A 178 8.40 6.23 11.72
N PHE A 179 7.81 6.75 12.80
CA PHE A 179 6.91 7.89 12.75
C PHE A 179 7.68 9.20 12.52
N ASP A 180 7.49 9.78 11.34
CA ASP A 180 7.88 11.15 10.97
C ASP A 180 6.68 11.80 10.26
N ASP A 181 6.05 12.78 10.90
CA ASP A 181 4.80 13.36 10.41
C ASP A 181 4.96 14.05 9.04
N PHE A 182 6.10 14.70 8.80
CA PHE A 182 6.39 15.35 7.53
C PHE A 182 6.60 14.32 6.42
N GLN A 183 7.36 13.27 6.70
CA GLN A 183 7.57 12.19 5.74
C GLN A 183 6.26 11.46 5.44
N LEU A 184 5.44 11.18 6.45
CA LEU A 184 4.15 10.51 6.29
C LEU A 184 3.16 11.36 5.49
N PHE A 185 3.15 12.67 5.70
CA PHE A 185 2.35 13.60 4.90
C PHE A 185 2.78 13.57 3.43
N GLN A 186 4.08 13.61 3.16
CA GLN A 186 4.59 13.54 1.79
C GLN A 186 4.22 12.20 1.12
N ILE A 187 4.39 11.08 1.83
CA ILE A 187 3.98 9.76 1.34
C ILE A 187 2.48 9.74 1.01
N PHE A 188 1.65 10.31 1.88
CA PHE A 188 0.21 10.41 1.66
C PHE A 188 -0.11 11.24 0.42
N GLU A 189 0.44 12.45 0.33
CA GLU A 189 0.18 13.39 -0.76
C GLU A 189 0.56 12.84 -2.14
N ASP A 190 1.66 12.09 -2.21
CA ASP A 190 2.22 11.51 -3.43
C ASP A 190 1.48 10.25 -3.89
N ASN A 191 0.80 9.54 -2.98
CA ASN A 191 0.24 8.21 -3.26
C ASN A 191 -1.29 8.10 -3.10
N ALA A 192 -1.93 9.05 -2.42
CA ALA A 192 -3.36 9.00 -2.17
C ALA A 192 -4.18 9.11 -3.46
N ASP A 193 -5.29 8.37 -3.50
CA ASP A 193 -6.27 8.48 -4.57
C ASP A 193 -7.12 9.74 -4.34
N ILE A 194 -7.48 10.40 -5.44
CA ILE A 194 -8.43 11.52 -5.40
C ILE A 194 -9.83 10.93 -5.57
N PHE A 195 -10.66 11.05 -4.54
CA PHE A 195 -12.07 10.66 -4.55
C PHE A 195 -12.97 11.83 -4.92
N ASP A 196 -14.28 11.58 -4.95
CA ASP A 196 -15.31 12.59 -5.23
C ASP A 196 -15.06 13.87 -4.40
N GLU A 197 -15.26 15.03 -5.03
CA GLU A 197 -15.01 16.36 -4.44
C GLU A 197 -13.54 16.77 -4.22
N GLY A 198 -12.58 15.94 -4.68
CA GLY A 198 -11.16 16.27 -4.67
C GLY A 198 -10.43 15.86 -3.40
N GLU A 199 -11.11 15.13 -2.50
CA GLU A 199 -10.52 14.63 -1.27
C GLU A 199 -9.52 13.51 -1.53
N LYS A 200 -8.32 13.68 -0.98
CA LYS A 200 -7.27 12.67 -1.03
C LYS A 200 -7.48 11.64 0.07
N ASN A 201 -7.56 10.37 -0.32
CA ASN A 201 -7.61 9.25 0.61
C ASN A 201 -6.86 8.04 0.04
N PHE A 202 -6.39 7.15 0.90
CA PHE A 202 -5.99 5.83 0.44
C PHE A 202 -7.20 4.93 0.24
N SER A 203 -7.35 4.38 -0.96
CA SER A 203 -8.07 3.12 -1.12
C SER A 203 -7.30 1.98 -0.44
N PHE A 204 -7.97 0.87 -0.16
CA PHE A 204 -7.30 -0.31 0.39
C PHE A 204 -6.13 -0.81 -0.49
N ASP A 205 -6.28 -0.71 -1.80
CA ASP A 205 -5.25 -1.13 -2.75
C ASP A 205 -4.00 -0.24 -2.64
N LYS A 206 -4.19 1.10 -2.54
CA LYS A 206 -3.09 2.04 -2.30
C LYS A 206 -2.45 1.87 -0.94
N PHE A 207 -3.27 1.72 0.10
CA PHE A 207 -2.80 1.46 1.46
C PHE A 207 -1.88 0.24 1.51
N ALA A 208 -2.27 -0.86 0.86
CA ALA A 208 -1.46 -2.08 0.80
C ALA A 208 -0.15 -1.90 0.03
N ILE A 209 -0.17 -1.12 -1.06
CA ILE A 209 1.04 -0.82 -1.83
C ILE A 209 2.02 0.03 -1.02
N VAL A 210 1.55 1.14 -0.45
CA VAL A 210 2.38 2.01 0.39
C VAL A 210 2.94 1.23 1.58
N SER A 211 2.11 0.43 2.24
CA SER A 211 2.56 -0.42 3.34
C SER A 211 3.64 -1.42 2.92
N LEU A 212 3.55 -2.00 1.72
CA LEU A 212 4.59 -2.86 1.16
C LEU A 212 5.87 -2.08 0.82
N GLU A 213 5.74 -0.87 0.29
CA GLU A 213 6.89 -0.08 -0.18
C GLU A 213 7.72 0.49 0.97
N TYR A 214 7.06 0.87 2.08
CA TYR A 214 7.67 1.44 3.28
C TYR A 214 7.76 0.45 4.46
N GLU A 215 7.38 -0.82 4.25
CA GLU A 215 7.41 -1.89 5.25
C GLU A 215 6.61 -1.56 6.51
N LEU A 216 5.39 -1.07 6.34
CA LEU A 216 4.51 -0.63 7.41
C LEU A 216 3.44 -1.68 7.71
N PHE A 217 3.03 -1.73 8.97
CA PHE A 217 1.93 -2.54 9.47
C PHE A 217 2.07 -4.03 9.17
N THR A 218 3.29 -4.57 9.28
CA THR A 218 3.46 -6.03 9.21
C THR A 218 2.64 -6.71 10.31
N ASP A 219 2.30 -7.98 10.13
CA ASP A 219 1.57 -8.71 11.17
C ASP A 219 2.33 -8.69 12.50
N GLU A 220 3.66 -8.77 12.46
CA GLU A 220 4.54 -8.68 13.63
C GLU A 220 4.49 -7.31 14.31
N ALA A 221 4.45 -6.21 13.54
CA ALA A 221 4.34 -4.86 14.09
C ALA A 221 2.98 -4.66 14.79
N GLN A 222 1.90 -5.13 14.16
CA GLN A 222 0.57 -5.11 14.76
C GLN A 222 0.50 -5.99 16.01
N ASP A 223 1.09 -7.19 15.98
CA ASP A 223 1.11 -8.11 17.12
C ASP A 223 1.94 -7.54 18.28
N LYS A 224 3.09 -6.92 17.99
CA LYS A 224 3.93 -6.18 18.96
C LYS A 224 3.14 -5.04 19.60
N TYR A 225 2.43 -4.24 18.80
CA TYR A 225 1.59 -3.15 19.30
C TYR A 225 0.50 -3.65 20.26
N LEU A 226 -0.15 -4.77 19.92
CA LEU A 226 -1.19 -5.38 20.75
C LEU A 226 -0.64 -6.19 21.92
N GLY A 227 0.67 -6.42 21.99
CA GLY A 227 1.31 -7.25 23.01
C GLY A 227 0.92 -8.73 22.91
N ILE A 228 0.63 -9.23 21.71
CA ILE A 228 0.25 -10.62 21.45
C ILE A 228 1.38 -11.42 20.81
N GLN A 229 1.40 -12.71 21.11
CA GLN A 229 2.33 -13.69 20.56
C GLN A 229 1.60 -14.74 19.70
N ASN A 230 0.28 -14.84 19.82
CA ASN A 230 -0.52 -15.76 19.03
C ASN A 230 -1.94 -15.20 18.77
N GLN A 231 -2.57 -15.71 17.72
CA GLN A 231 -3.90 -15.30 17.29
C GLN A 231 -5.00 -15.61 18.33
N LEU A 232 -4.83 -16.63 19.18
CA LEU A 232 -5.81 -16.95 20.23
C LEU A 232 -5.88 -15.87 21.31
N GLN A 233 -4.78 -15.13 21.54
CA GLN A 233 -4.73 -14.03 22.50
C GLN A 233 -5.57 -12.83 22.05
N VAL A 234 -5.75 -12.61 20.74
CA VAL A 234 -6.63 -11.55 20.22
C VAL A 234 -8.03 -11.69 20.80
N ARG A 235 -8.57 -12.92 20.80
CA ARG A 235 -9.90 -13.20 21.36
C ARG A 235 -9.96 -12.92 22.86
N ILE A 236 -8.96 -13.33 23.61
CA ILE A 236 -8.90 -13.10 25.07
C ILE A 236 -8.85 -11.59 25.38
N ILE A 237 -8.06 -10.83 24.61
CA ILE A 237 -7.99 -9.38 24.75
C ILE A 237 -9.34 -8.75 24.39
N PHE A 238 -9.94 -9.17 23.28
CA PHE A 238 -11.25 -8.68 22.87
C PHE A 238 -12.34 -8.94 23.93
N GLU A 239 -12.41 -10.14 24.49
CA GLU A 239 -13.37 -10.49 25.54
C GLU A 239 -13.16 -9.63 26.81
N LYS A 240 -11.92 -9.33 27.17
CA LYS A 240 -11.59 -8.39 28.27
C LYS A 240 -12.02 -6.96 27.95
N ILE A 241 -11.74 -6.48 26.74
CA ILE A 241 -12.16 -5.16 26.29
C ILE A 241 -13.69 -5.06 26.36
N LEU A 242 -14.41 -6.04 25.81
CA LEU A 242 -15.87 -6.07 25.80
C LEU A 242 -16.45 -6.05 27.21
N ALA A 243 -15.90 -6.84 28.13
CA ALA A 243 -16.34 -6.82 29.53
C ALA A 243 -16.16 -5.44 30.17
N ASN A 244 -15.00 -4.81 29.98
CA ASN A 244 -14.73 -3.46 30.50
C ASN A 244 -15.60 -2.39 29.80
N TRP A 245 -15.82 -2.54 28.49
CA TRP A 245 -16.66 -1.69 27.64
C TRP A 245 -18.08 -1.63 28.19
N THR A 246 -18.70 -2.79 28.41
CA THR A 246 -20.05 -2.90 28.98
C THR A 246 -20.15 -2.45 30.42
N THR A 247 -19.04 -2.39 31.15
CA THR A 247 -19.04 -1.96 32.55
C THR A 247 -19.08 -0.45 32.65
N ASN A 248 -18.03 0.24 32.19
CA ASN A 248 -17.90 1.70 32.32
C ASN A 248 -16.97 2.35 31.27
N LYS A 249 -16.20 1.57 30.51
CA LYS A 249 -15.06 2.12 29.76
C LYS A 249 -15.48 3.10 28.66
N MET A 250 -16.65 2.88 28.04
CA MET A 250 -17.21 3.78 27.04
C MET A 250 -17.52 5.17 27.63
N GLU A 251 -18.19 5.21 28.79
CA GLU A 251 -18.49 6.46 29.47
C GLU A 251 -17.21 7.16 29.94
N GLU A 252 -16.22 6.40 30.42
CA GLU A 252 -14.91 6.95 30.79
C GLU A 252 -14.23 7.67 29.62
N ILE A 253 -14.21 7.07 28.43
CA ILE A 253 -13.63 7.70 27.22
C ILE A 253 -14.47 8.92 26.81
N ARG A 254 -15.80 8.82 26.86
CA ARG A 254 -16.70 9.93 26.56
C ARG A 254 -16.47 11.12 27.49
N ASP A 255 -16.30 10.86 28.79
CA ASP A 255 -16.04 11.89 29.80
C ASP A 255 -14.71 12.60 29.54
N ARG A 256 -13.65 11.85 29.16
CA ARG A 256 -12.36 12.45 28.75
C ARG A 256 -12.53 13.39 27.57
N ILE A 257 -13.20 12.94 26.51
CA ILE A 257 -13.45 13.76 25.31
C ILE A 257 -14.26 15.01 25.67
N ASN A 258 -15.28 14.87 26.54
CA ASN A 258 -16.13 15.98 26.96
C ASN A 258 -15.43 16.99 27.86
N ALA A 259 -14.42 16.57 28.62
CA ALA A 259 -13.68 17.43 29.54
C ALA A 259 -12.71 18.39 28.83
N ILE A 260 -12.27 18.08 27.60
CA ILE A 260 -11.39 18.94 26.81
C ILE A 260 -12.21 20.11 26.26
N SER A 261 -11.93 21.32 26.74
CA SER A 261 -12.61 22.53 26.27
C SER A 261 -12.04 23.02 24.93
N ASN A 262 -12.90 23.61 24.08
CA ASN A 262 -12.55 24.10 22.74
C ASN A 262 -11.90 23.05 21.81
N PHE A 263 -12.28 21.78 21.97
CA PHE A 263 -11.77 20.70 21.13
C PHE A 263 -12.51 20.66 19.78
N GLU A 264 -11.86 21.12 18.70
CA GLU A 264 -12.48 21.25 17.37
C GLU A 264 -12.93 19.89 16.80
N GLU A 265 -12.18 18.82 17.06
CA GLU A 265 -12.46 17.45 16.56
C GLU A 265 -13.38 16.64 17.50
N LYS A 266 -14.00 17.29 18.49
CA LYS A 266 -14.78 16.59 19.53
C LYS A 266 -15.87 15.70 18.95
N ASP A 267 -16.63 16.21 17.98
CA ASP A 267 -17.74 15.49 17.38
C ASP A 267 -17.27 14.26 16.58
N ASP A 268 -16.10 14.35 15.93
CA ASP A 268 -15.50 13.23 15.20
C ASP A 268 -15.09 12.10 16.15
N TRP A 269 -14.45 12.44 17.27
CA TRP A 269 -14.08 11.45 18.29
C TRP A 269 -15.29 10.79 18.96
N ILE A 270 -16.37 11.55 19.19
CA ILE A 270 -17.64 10.98 19.69
C ILE A 270 -18.23 10.04 18.63
N ASN A 271 -18.24 10.42 17.35
CA ASN A 271 -18.74 9.57 16.29
C ASN A 271 -17.95 8.25 16.20
N ILE A 272 -16.61 8.32 16.26
CA ILE A 272 -15.73 7.14 16.32
C ILE A 272 -16.10 6.23 17.51
N LEU A 273 -16.33 6.82 18.68
CA LEU A 273 -16.72 6.09 19.89
C LEU A 273 -18.06 5.34 19.70
N GLU A 274 -19.06 6.01 19.13
CA GLU A 274 -20.37 5.39 18.86
C GLU A 274 -20.28 4.26 17.83
N VAL A 275 -19.54 4.49 16.75
CA VAL A 275 -19.33 3.47 15.71
C VAL A 275 -18.63 2.23 16.28
N LEU A 276 -17.61 2.43 17.13
CA LEU A 276 -16.93 1.31 17.79
C LEU A 276 -17.88 0.57 18.75
N ASN A 277 -18.76 1.29 19.46
CA ASN A 277 -19.79 0.71 20.32
C ASN A 277 -20.76 -0.16 19.51
N GLU A 278 -21.25 0.33 18.37
CA GLU A 278 -22.10 -0.46 17.47
C GLU A 278 -21.39 -1.73 17.00
N LYS A 279 -20.12 -1.62 16.57
CA LYS A 279 -19.33 -2.78 16.13
C LYS A 279 -19.10 -3.80 17.24
N PHE A 280 -18.88 -3.38 18.48
CA PHE A 280 -18.77 -4.30 19.63
C PHE A 280 -20.08 -5.02 19.92
N ASN A 281 -21.22 -4.32 19.84
CA ASN A 281 -22.54 -4.92 20.02
C ASN A 281 -22.84 -5.95 18.90
N GLN A 282 -22.49 -5.63 17.65
CA GLN A 282 -22.68 -6.54 16.51
C GLN A 282 -21.75 -7.76 16.55
N ASN A 283 -20.55 -7.62 17.11
CA ASN A 283 -19.57 -8.71 17.21
C ASN A 283 -19.62 -9.47 18.55
N SER A 284 -20.62 -9.18 19.39
CA SER A 284 -20.86 -9.91 20.63
C SER A 284 -21.25 -11.36 20.33
N GLY A 285 -20.29 -12.29 20.51
CA GLY A 285 -20.45 -13.72 20.23
C GLY A 285 -19.81 -14.22 18.93
N VAL A 286 -19.10 -13.36 18.19
CA VAL A 286 -18.37 -13.76 16.97
C VAL A 286 -17.11 -14.55 17.33
N THR A 287 -16.88 -15.67 16.65
CA THR A 287 -15.71 -16.55 16.84
C THR A 287 -14.59 -16.30 15.84
N ASN A 288 -14.83 -15.51 14.79
CA ASN A 288 -13.84 -15.23 13.75
C ASN A 288 -12.79 -14.22 14.25
N VAL A 289 -11.58 -14.69 14.56
CA VAL A 289 -10.49 -13.85 15.06
C VAL A 289 -10.10 -12.73 14.09
N GLN A 290 -10.22 -12.94 12.77
CA GLN A 290 -9.85 -11.94 11.77
C GLN A 290 -10.75 -10.71 11.78
N SER A 291 -12.01 -10.84 12.24
CA SER A 291 -12.88 -9.66 12.41
C SER A 291 -12.67 -8.97 13.76
N LEU A 292 -11.97 -9.60 14.71
CA LEU A 292 -11.73 -9.05 16.05
C LEU A 292 -10.47 -8.19 16.11
N LYS A 293 -9.38 -8.60 15.45
CA LYS A 293 -8.09 -7.87 15.49
C LYS A 293 -8.23 -6.37 15.11
N PRO A 294 -8.97 -5.99 14.04
CA PRO A 294 -9.18 -4.58 13.71
C PRO A 294 -9.84 -3.78 14.86
N LEU A 295 -10.86 -4.37 15.51
CA LEU A 295 -11.58 -3.71 16.61
C LEU A 295 -10.70 -3.52 17.84
N VAL A 296 -9.82 -4.49 18.12
CA VAL A 296 -8.84 -4.38 19.22
C VAL A 296 -7.83 -3.27 18.93
N ILE A 297 -7.34 -3.16 17.69
CA ILE A 297 -6.42 -2.08 17.28
C ILE A 297 -7.12 -0.72 17.44
N ALA A 298 -8.32 -0.58 16.85
CA ALA A 298 -9.11 0.65 16.91
C ALA A 298 -9.39 1.11 18.35
N TYR A 299 -9.83 0.20 19.21
CA TYR A 299 -10.03 0.48 20.63
C TYR A 299 -8.76 0.98 21.32
N ASN A 300 -7.63 0.31 21.09
CA ASN A 300 -6.37 0.68 21.74
C ASN A 300 -5.87 2.05 21.27
N ILE A 301 -6.07 2.39 20.00
CA ILE A 301 -5.75 3.73 19.47
C ILE A 301 -6.67 4.76 20.13
N LEU A 302 -7.99 4.54 20.13
CA LEU A 302 -8.96 5.45 20.73
C LEU A 302 -8.68 5.71 22.22
N ASP A 303 -8.49 4.66 23.02
CA ASP A 303 -8.24 4.81 24.46
C ASP A 303 -6.91 5.52 24.74
N LYS A 304 -5.86 5.23 23.96
CA LYS A 304 -4.55 5.90 24.11
C LYS A 304 -4.60 7.36 23.67
N GLU A 305 -5.16 7.65 22.50
CA GLU A 305 -5.19 9.00 21.94
C GLU A 305 -6.03 9.93 22.81
N THR A 306 -7.23 9.50 23.20
CA THR A 306 -8.09 10.30 24.10
C THR A 306 -7.46 10.52 25.47
N MET A 307 -6.65 9.57 25.97
CA MET A 307 -5.88 9.75 27.20
C MET A 307 -4.75 10.77 27.02
N MET A 308 -3.99 10.70 25.92
CA MET A 308 -2.92 11.65 25.61
C MET A 308 -3.46 13.08 25.47
N LEU A 309 -4.52 13.26 24.69
CA LEU A 309 -5.18 14.56 24.51
C LEU A 309 -5.68 15.15 25.83
N TYR A 310 -6.29 14.30 26.67
CA TYR A 310 -6.75 14.73 27.99
C TYR A 310 -5.59 15.13 28.91
N GLN A 311 -4.48 14.37 28.91
CA GLN A 311 -3.29 14.70 29.69
C GLN A 311 -2.66 16.02 29.23
N ASP A 312 -2.48 16.21 27.93
CA ASP A 312 -1.94 17.44 27.36
C ASP A 312 -2.81 18.66 27.73
N PHE A 313 -4.13 18.50 27.69
CA PHE A 313 -5.07 19.52 28.14
C PHE A 313 -4.88 19.86 29.62
N MET A 314 -4.83 18.85 30.50
CA MET A 314 -4.64 19.05 31.94
C MET A 314 -3.29 19.69 32.27
N ASP A 315 -2.22 19.30 31.58
CA ASP A 315 -0.89 19.86 31.76
C ASP A 315 -0.81 21.32 31.30
N ASN A 316 -1.56 21.71 30.27
CA ASN A 316 -1.66 23.09 29.82
C ASN A 316 -2.47 23.96 30.80
N GLN A 317 -3.55 23.43 31.37
CA GLN A 317 -4.32 24.13 32.41
C GLN A 317 -3.53 24.38 33.70
N LEU A 318 -2.54 23.54 34.00
CA LEU A 318 -1.66 23.73 35.16
C LEU A 318 -0.53 24.75 34.94
N LYS A 319 -0.28 25.14 33.69
CA LYS A 319 0.76 26.11 33.30
C LYS A 319 0.25 27.54 33.17
N GLU A 320 -1.07 27.74 33.10
CA GLU A 320 -1.77 29.03 33.07
C GLU A 320 -2.13 29.54 34.47
#